data_AF-A0A151I8E1-F1
#
_entry.id   AF-A0A151I8E1-F1
#
_cell.length_a   1.000
_cell.length_b   1.000
_cell.length_c   1.000
_cell.angle_alpha   90.00
_cell.angle_beta   90.00
_cell.angle_gamma   90.00
#
_symmetry.space_group_name_H-M   'P 1'
#
loop_
_entity.id
_entity.type
_entity.pdbx_description
1 polymer ?
#
loop_
_entity_poly.entity_id
_entity_poly.type
_entity_poly.pdbx_seq_one_letter_code
_entity_poly.pdbx_strand_id
1 'polypeptide(L)' 'MYYRAIIWAKAVMRNDLIPKVEKLYESQRLCAAHFQDKDFTNYLKNRLLANAIPTMFQSLQDENLTQENGMIYY' A
#
# COMPACT_ATOMS: atom_id res chain seq x y z
N MET A 1 4.32 15.99 -13.36
CA MET A 1 3.19 15.51 -12.53
C MET A 1 3.04 13.98 -12.48
N TYR A 2 3.53 13.21 -13.46
CA TYR A 2 3.35 11.73 -13.50
C TYR A 2 4.30 10.89 -12.63
N TYR A 3 5.41 11.47 -12.18
CA TYR A 3 6.48 10.73 -11.51
C TYR A 3 6.01 9.95 -10.27
N ARG A 4 5.13 10.54 -9.46
CA ARG A 4 4.57 9.91 -8.26
C ARG A 4 3.70 8.70 -8.58
N ALA A 5 2.86 8.80 -9.62
CA ALA A 5 1.98 7.70 -10.02
C ALA A 5 2.79 6.51 -10.58
N ILE A 6 3.91 6.75 -11.27
CA ILE A 6 4.84 5.69 -11.70
C ILE A 6 5.47 4.99 -10.48
N ILE A 7 5.95 5.76 -9.50
CA ILE A 7 6.53 5.19 -8.27
C ILE A 7 5.51 4.31 -7.55
N TRP A 8 4.27 4.80 -7.42
CA TRP A 8 3.22 4.04 -6.76
C TRP A 8 2.87 2.76 -7.52
N ALA A 9 2.72 2.84 -8.86
CA ALA A 9 2.48 1.65 -9.69
C ALA A 9 3.57 0.58 -9.52
N LYS A 10 4.84 1.00 -9.44
CA LYS A 10 5.97 0.10 -9.17
C LYS A 10 5.92 -0.48 -7.76
N ALA A 11 5.65 0.35 -6.75
CA ALA A 11 5.62 -0.05 -5.35
C ALA A 11 4.51 -1.09 -5.07
N VAL A 12 3.39 -0.99 -5.78
CA VAL A 12 2.29 -1.97 -5.68
C VAL A 12 2.45 -3.15 -6.65
N MET A 13 3.61 -3.28 -7.31
CA MET A 13 3.93 -4.32 -8.29
C MET A 13 3.00 -4.37 -9.53
N ARG A 14 2.32 -3.25 -9.84
CA ARG A 14 1.43 -3.10 -11.00
C ARG A 14 2.09 -2.34 -12.14
N ASN A 15 3.18 -2.90 -12.66
CA ASN A 15 3.92 -2.32 -13.80
C ASN A 15 3.06 -2.23 -15.07
N ASP A 16 2.02 -3.06 -15.18
CA ASP A 16 1.00 -3.03 -16.24
C ASP A 16 0.25 -1.70 -16.32
N LEU A 17 0.23 -0.92 -15.23
CA LEU A 17 -0.44 0.37 -15.16
C LEU A 17 0.44 1.54 -15.62
N ILE A 18 1.77 1.36 -15.71
CA ILE A 18 2.72 2.41 -16.10
C ILE A 18 2.38 3.03 -17.48
N PRO A 19 2.04 2.25 -18.53
CA PRO A 19 1.63 2.81 -19.82
C PRO A 19 0.36 3.67 -19.76
N LYS A 20 -0.44 3.55 -18.69
CA LYS A 20 -1.72 4.24 -18.47
C LYS A 20 -1.64 5.27 -17.35
N VAL A 21 -0.43 5.73 -16.98
CA VAL A 21 -0.20 6.60 -15.83
C VAL A 21 -0.94 7.94 -15.87
N GLU A 22 -1.20 8.44 -17.07
CA GLU A 22 -1.98 9.68 -17.23
C GLU A 22 -3.44 9.52 -16.77
N LYS A 23 -4.00 8.31 -16.81
CA LYS A 23 -5.38 8.05 -16.37
C LYS A 23 -5.45 7.44 -14.97
N LEU A 24 -4.30 7.11 -14.38
CA LEU A 24 -4.21 6.50 -13.06
C LEU A 24 -4.75 7.44 -11.98
N TYR A 25 -4.43 8.73 -12.07
CA TYR A 25 -4.86 9.72 -11.07
C TYR A 25 -6.38 9.95 -11.08
N GLU A 26 -7.07 9.64 -12.18
CA GLU A 26 -8.53 9.83 -12.29
C GLU A 26 -9.29 8.66 -11.66
N SER A 27 -8.85 7.44 -11.94
CA SER A 27 -9.64 6.22 -11.71
C SER A 27 -9.12 5.32 -10.58
N GLN A 28 -7.86 5.46 -10.17
CA GLN A 28 -7.25 4.58 -9.17
C GLN A 28 -6.96 5.33 -7.87
N ARG A 29 -7.20 4.67 -6.75
CA ARG A 29 -6.93 5.18 -5.40
C ARG A 29 -6.26 4.08 -4.59
N LEU A 30 -5.40 4.49 -3.66
CA LEU A 30 -4.86 3.61 -2.63
C LEU A 30 -5.47 3.99 -1.30
N CYS A 31 -5.87 2.97 -0.53
CA CYS A 31 -6.34 3.14 0.83
C CYS A 31 -5.20 3.61 1.75
N ALA A 32 -5.55 4.34 2.81
CA ALA A 32 -4.57 4.79 3.81
C ALA A 32 -3.80 3.62 4.46
N ALA A 33 -4.41 2.43 4.52
CA ALA A 33 -3.81 1.21 5.05
C ALA A 33 -2.51 0.78 4.33
N HIS A 34 -2.25 1.28 3.12
CA HIS A 34 -1.03 0.97 2.37
C HIS A 34 0.17 1.86 2.70
N PHE A 35 -0.02 2.85 3.57
CA PHE A 35 1.00 3.82 3.96
C PHE A 35 1.30 3.71 5.46
N GLN A 36 2.55 4.01 5.84
CA GLN A 36 2.93 4.09 7.25
C GLN A 36 2.48 5.42 7.86
N ASP A 37 2.34 5.47 9.18
CA ASP A 37 1.90 6.68 9.89
C ASP A 37 2.82 7.88 9.63
N LYS A 38 4.12 7.63 9.46
CA LYS A 38 5.13 8.64 9.10
C LYS A 38 4.95 9.25 7.70
N ASP A 39 4.20 8.58 6.83
CA ASP A 39 3.97 9.03 5.44
C ASP A 39 2.85 10.09 5.37
N PHE A 40 2.18 10.36 6.48
CA PHE A 40 1.14 11.38 6.59
C PHE A 40 1.68 12.68 7.17
N THR A 41 1.14 13.80 6.69
CA THR A 41 1.50 15.14 7.16
C THR A 41 0.91 15.49 8.54
N ASN A 42 -0.05 14.71 9.02
CA ASN A 42 -0.74 14.92 10.27
C ASN A 42 -1.25 13.59 10.86
N TYR A 43 -1.60 13.64 12.14
CA TYR A 43 -2.15 12.49 12.88
C TYR A 43 -3.55 12.05 12.39
N LEU A 44 -4.28 12.94 11.70
CA LEU A 44 -5.60 12.62 11.13
C LEU A 44 -5.50 11.75 9.87
N LYS A 45 -4.29 11.52 9.33
CA LYS A 45 -4.01 10.71 8.14
C LYS A 45 -4.84 11.09 6.91
N ASN A 46 -5.28 12.36 6.83
CA ASN A 46 -6.10 12.84 5.72
C ASN A 46 -5.27 13.42 4.55
N ARG A 47 -3.95 13.56 4.73
CA ARG A 47 -3.04 14.09 3.71
C ARG A 47 -1.67 13.43 3.77
N LEU A 48 -1.26 12.86 2.63
CA LEU A 48 0.05 12.24 2.45
C LEU A 48 1.15 13.27 2.19
N LEU A 49 2.36 12.95 2.62
CA LEU A 49 3.57 13.67 2.23
C LEU A 49 3.80 13.58 0.71
N ALA A 50 4.56 14.52 0.17
CA ALA A 50 4.88 14.56 -1.27
C ALA A 50 5.71 13.35 -1.72
N ASN A 51 6.55 12.83 -0.83
CA ASN A 51 7.43 11.67 -1.01
C ASN A 51 6.87 10.37 -0.42
N ALA A 52 5.60 10.33 0.00
CA ALA A 52 4.98 9.12 0.53
C ALA A 52 4.95 8.01 -0.53
N ILE A 53 5.42 6.82 -0.18
CA ILE A 53 5.44 5.62 -1.03
C ILE A 53 4.64 4.53 -0.32
N PRO A 54 3.66 3.90 -0.99
CA PRO A 54 2.92 2.80 -0.37
C PRO A 54 3.87 1.61 -0.19
N THR A 55 3.95 1.09 1.02
CA THR A 55 4.88 0.01 1.39
C THR A 55 4.20 -1.11 2.16
N MET A 56 2.99 -0.87 2.68
CA MET A 56 2.22 -1.83 3.47
C MET A 56 1.31 -2.64 2.54
N PHE A 57 1.86 -3.73 1.99
CA PHE A 57 1.08 -4.75 1.29
C PHE A 57 1.21 -6.04 2.07
N GLN A 58 0.08 -6.53 2.61
CA GLN A 58 0.05 -7.86 3.20
C GLN A 58 0.33 -8.87 2.10
N SER A 59 1.39 -9.66 2.28
CA SER A 59 1.58 -10.88 1.51
C SER A 59 0.37 -11.77 1.75
N LEU A 60 -0.38 -12.10 0.70
CA LEU A 60 -1.43 -13.13 0.75
C LEU A 60 -0.87 -14.55 1.03
N GLN A 61 0.38 -14.66 1.48
CA GLN A 61 1.07 -15.92 1.75
C GLN A 61 0.93 -16.40 3.20
N ASP A 62 0.37 -15.58 4.11
CA ASP A 62 0.39 -15.89 5.55
C ASP A 62 -0.90 -16.50 6.12
N GLU A 63 -1.87 -16.89 5.29
CA GLU A 63 -3.11 -17.54 5.77
C GLU A 63 -2.99 -19.05 6.04
N ASN A 64 -1.80 -19.67 5.91
CA ASN A 64 -1.63 -21.12 6.09
C ASN A 64 -0.59 -21.57 7.16
N LEU A 65 -0.14 -20.70 8.08
CA LEU A 65 0.94 -21.09 9.03
C LEU A 65 0.68 -20.87 10.53
N THR A 66 -0.56 -20.67 10.99
CA THR A 66 -0.84 -20.64 12.44
C THR A 66 -2.09 -21.42 12.84
N GLN A 67 -2.11 -22.72 12.56
CA GLN A 67 -3.02 -23.64 13.25
C GLN A 67 -2.40 -24.99 13.60
N GLU A 68 -1.09 -25.06 13.88
CA GLU A 68 -0.56 -26.25 14.55
C GLU A 68 0.45 -25.84 15.62
N ASN A 69 0.10 -26.19 16.86
CA ASN A 69 0.93 -26.37 18.06
C ASN A 69 0.76 -25.34 19.19
N GLY A 70 -0.13 -25.71 20.13
CA GLY A 70 0.21 -25.67 21.55
C GLY A 70 -0.44 -24.55 22.38
N MET A 71 -1.60 -24.82 22.97
CA MET A 71 -1.73 -25.06 24.41
C MET A 71 -3.20 -24.97 24.85
N ILE A 72 -3.64 -26.04 25.49
CA ILE A 72 -4.88 -26.19 26.25
C ILE A 72 -4.77 -25.34 27.52
N TYR A 73 -5.82 -24.62 27.90
CA TYR A 73 -6.01 -24.19 29.30
C TYR A 73 -7.47 -24.30 29.73
N TYR A 74 -7.66 -25.21 30.69
CA TYR A 74 -8.76 -25.51 31.64
C TYR A 74 -10.22 -25.42 31.16
#